data_AF-A0A091HLP9-F1
#
_entry.id   AF-A0A091HLP9-F1
#
_cell.length_a   1.000
_cell.length_b   1.000
_cell.length_c   1.000
_cell.angle_alpha   90.00
_cell.angle_beta   90.00
_cell.angle_gamma   90.00
#
_symmetry.space_group_name_H-M   'P 1'
#
loop_
_entity.id
_entity.type
_entity.pdbx_description
1 polymer ?
#
loop_
_entity_poly.entity_id
_entity_poly.type
_entity_poly.pdbx_seq_one_letter_code
_entity_poly.pdbx_strand_id
1 'polypeptide(L)' 'YKCLEHGKEFTRSSSLSEHHCIHAGEKLYPCTHCGKAFNNSTSWINHQHVHTGEKP' A
#
# COMPACT_ATOMS: atom_id res chain seq x y z
N TYR A 1 -4.13 -16.08 -2.57
CA TYR A 1 -3.83 -15.28 -1.37
C TYR A 1 -5.14 -15.02 -0.65
N LYS A 2 -5.34 -15.52 0.58
CA LYS A 2 -6.66 -15.56 1.24
C LYS A 2 -6.68 -14.71 2.50
N CYS A 3 -7.70 -13.86 2.65
CA CYS A 3 -8.02 -13.19 3.90
C CYS A 3 -8.91 -14.10 4.74
N LEU A 4 -8.47 -14.41 5.96
CA LEU A 4 -9.16 -15.35 6.83
C LEU A 4 -10.39 -14.73 7.51
N GLU A 5 -10.40 -13.43 7.76
CA GLU A 5 -11.50 -12.74 8.45
C GLU A 5 -12.80 -12.70 7.63
N HIS A 6 -12.68 -12.63 6.30
CA HIS A 6 -13.81 -12.50 5.38
C HIS A 6 -13.89 -13.64 4.35
N GLY A 7 -13.04 -14.66 4.48
CA GLY A 7 -12.92 -15.77 3.53
C GLY A 7 -12.50 -15.38 2.10
N LYS A 8 -12.17 -14.09 1.87
CA LYS A 8 -12.02 -13.49 0.54
C LYS A 8 -10.68 -13.87 -0.09
N GLU A 9 -10.72 -14.36 -1.33
CA GLU A 9 -9.54 -14.82 -2.05
C GLU A 9 -9.11 -13.85 -3.15
N PHE A 10 -7.81 -13.62 -3.20
CA PHE A 10 -7.13 -12.70 -4.10
C PHE A 10 -6.10 -13.46 -4.96
N THR A 11 -6.08 -13.15 -6.24
CA THR A 11 -5.16 -13.72 -7.24
C THR A 11 -3.73 -13.21 -7.10
N ARG A 12 -3.50 -12.09 -6.39
CA ARG A 12 -2.19 -11.43 -6.22
C ARG A 12 -1.91 -11.10 -4.76
N SER A 13 -0.64 -11.19 -4.36
CA SER A 13 -0.16 -10.82 -3.02
C SER A 13 -0.43 -9.35 -2.70
N SER A 14 -0.15 -8.45 -3.65
CA SER A 14 -0.37 -7.01 -3.51
C SER A 14 -1.82 -6.69 -3.15
N SER A 15 -2.79 -7.36 -3.77
CA SER A 15 -4.22 -7.15 -3.51
C SER A 15 -4.69 -7.70 -2.17
N LEU A 16 -4.06 -8.78 -1.67
CA LEU A 16 -4.30 -9.24 -0.29
C LEU A 16 -3.70 -8.26 0.72
N SER A 17 -2.48 -7.79 0.48
CA SER A 17 -1.79 -6.83 1.35
C SER A 17 -2.60 -5.53 1.47
N GLU A 18 -3.07 -5.00 0.34
CA GLU A 18 -3.97 -3.85 0.29
C GLU A 18 -5.25 -4.08 1.11
N HIS A 19 -5.87 -5.25 0.97
CA HIS A 19 -7.09 -5.59 1.70
C HIS A 19 -6.87 -5.75 3.20
N HIS A 20 -5.74 -6.31 3.64
CA HIS A 20 -5.41 -6.44 5.07
C HIS A 20 -5.32 -5.08 5.77
N CYS A 21 -4.90 -4.05 5.04
CA CYS A 21 -4.82 -2.68 5.54
C CYS A 21 -6.15 -1.91 5.52
N ILE A 22 -7.25 -2.56 5.12
CA ILE A 22 -8.61 -2.14 5.44
C ILE A 22 -9.00 -2.65 6.84
N HIS A 23 -8.56 -3.86 7.22
CA HIS A 23 -8.86 -4.46 8.53
C HIS A 23 -8.00 -3.89 9.65
N ALA A 24 -6.69 -3.77 9.42
CA ALA A 24 -5.77 -3.24 10.42
C ALA A 24 -5.88 -1.72 10.63
N GLY A 25 -6.44 -0.99 9.66
CA GLY A 25 -6.33 0.48 9.57
C GLY A 25 -4.90 1.00 9.35
N GLU A 26 -3.91 0.12 9.40
CA GLU A 26 -2.51 0.41 9.16
C GLU A 26 -2.28 0.74 7.68
N LYS A 27 -1.71 1.91 7.42
CA LYS A 27 -1.29 2.33 6.08
C LYS A 27 -0.06 1.53 5.67
N LEU A 28 -0.16 0.58 4.71
CA LEU A 28 0.99 -0.24 4.23
C LEU A 28 2.24 0.60 3.92
N TYR A 29 2.06 1.63 3.09
CA TYR A 29 3.13 2.48 2.60
C TYR A 29 2.79 3.93 2.90
N PRO A 30 3.04 4.40 4.14
CA PRO A 30 2.80 5.78 4.53
C PRO A 30 3.91 6.68 3.99
N CYS A 31 3.55 7.84 3.48
CA CYS A 31 4.48 8.91 3.17
C CYS A 31 4.68 9.76 4.43
N THR A 32 5.89 9.75 4.98
CA THR A 32 6.26 10.54 6.15
C THR A 32 6.28 12.05 5.89
N HIS A 33 6.46 12.49 4.64
CA HIS A 33 6.51 13.91 4.27
C HIS A 33 5.13 14.59 4.26
N CYS A 34 4.05 13.88 3.91
CA CYS A 34 2.72 14.50 3.75
C CYS A 34 1.55 13.66 4.32
N GLY A 35 1.81 12.55 5.01
CA GLY A 35 0.80 11.72 5.65
C GLY A 35 -0.12 10.93 4.71
N LYS A 36 0.01 11.09 3.38
CA LYS A 36 -0.63 10.20 2.39
C LYS A 36 -0.18 8.76 2.61
N ALA A 37 -0.97 7.82 2.13
CA ALA A 37 -0.57 6.42 2.08
C ALA A 37 -1.06 5.76 0.81
N PHE A 38 -0.37 4.68 0.46
CA PHE A 38 -0.62 3.91 -0.74
C PHE A 38 -0.81 2.45 -0.36
N ASN A 39 -1.66 1.79 -1.13
CA ASN A 39 -1.96 0.37 -1.08
C ASN A 39 -0.91 -0.50 -1.78
N ASN A 40 0.01 0.12 -2.53
CA ASN A 40 1.03 -0.58 -3.30
C ASN A 40 2.37 0.15 -3.22
N SER A 41 3.46 -0.63 -3.31
CA SER A 41 4.83 -0.09 -3.19
C SER A 41 5.22 0.77 -4.39
N THR A 42 4.84 0.39 -5.61
CA THR A 42 5.25 1.10 -6.85
C THR A 42 4.75 2.55 -6.88
N SER A 43 3.48 2.80 -6.52
CA SER A 43 2.92 4.14 -6.41
C SER A 43 3.47 4.92 -5.21
N TRP A 44 3.84 4.24 -4.11
CA TRP A 44 4.53 4.90 -2.99
C TRP A 44 5.94 5.34 -3.36
N ILE A 45 6.75 4.47 -3.99
CA ILE A 45 8.10 4.81 -4.49
C ILE A 45 8.00 5.98 -5.47
N ASN A 46 7.12 5.87 -6.48
CA ASN A 46 6.91 6.95 -7.45
C ASN A 46 6.39 8.25 -6.81
N HIS A 47 5.67 8.16 -5.69
CA HIS A 47 5.27 9.33 -4.90
C HIS A 47 6.43 9.92 -4.07
N GLN A 48 7.36 9.10 -3.56
CA GLN A 48 8.53 9.61 -2.83
C GLN A 48 9.42 10.48 -3.72
N HIS A 49 9.58 10.14 -5.01
CA HIS A 49 10.30 10.96 -5.98
C HIS A 49 9.74 12.39 -6.13
N VAL A 50 8.44 12.59 -5.85
CA VAL A 50 7.81 13.93 -5.85
C VAL A 50 8.31 14.81 -4.70
N HIS A 51 8.75 14.20 -3.58
CA HIS A 51 9.32 14.90 -2.43
C HIS A 51 10.83 15.06 -2.50
N THR A 52 11.56 14.06 -3.00
CA THR A 52 13.02 14.18 -3.15
C THR A 52 13.44 15.02 -4.36
N GLY A 53 12.54 15.18 -5.34
CA GLY A 53 12.83 15.91 -6.59
C GLY A 53 13.76 15.15 -7.54
N GLU A 54 14.17 13.94 -7.17
CA GLU A 54 14.97 13.04 -8.00
C GLU A 54 14.09 12.52 -9.13
N LYS A 55 14.33 13.04 -10.34
CA LYS A 55 13.80 12.42 -11.56
C LYS A 55 14.38 11.02 -11.74
N PRO A 56 13.62 10.07 -12.32
CA PRO A 56 14.14 8.77 -12.71
C PRO A 56 15.22 8.88 -13.80
#